data_AF-A0A1C4VRG1-F1
#
_entry.id   AF-A0A1C4VRG1-F1
#
_cell.length_a   1.000
_cell.length_b   1.000
_cell.length_c   1.000
_cell.angle_alpha   90.00
_cell.angle_beta   90.00
_cell.angle_gamma   90.00
#
_symmetry.space_group_name_H-M   'P 1'
#
loop_
_entity.id
_entity.type
_entity.pdbx_description
1 polymer ?
#
loop_
_entity_poly.entity_id
_entity_poly.type
_entity_poly.pdbx_seq_one_letter_code
_entity_poly.pdbx_strand_id
1 'polypeptide(L)'
;MLTVTHGAAELLALAGALGVDPDRFFEVIGGGPLDMGYLHAKADLVRQGRLSPASFAVETAEKDARLIVAAGADHGVRLDVVAAGAERFRRAAAQGHGGQDMGASYYASFTP
;
A
#
# COMPACT_ATOMS: atom_id res chain seq x y z
N MET A 1 -6.48 -5.28 -4.66
CA MET A 1 -6.36 -3.84 -4.30
C MET A 1 -5.31 -3.63 -3.20
N LEU A 2 -5.54 -4.08 -1.96
CA LEU A 2 -4.61 -3.92 -0.82
C LEU A 2 -3.17 -4.36 -1.16
N THR A 3 -3.02 -5.56 -1.73
CA THR A 3 -1.71 -6.11 -2.15
C THR A 3 -0.98 -5.19 -3.13
N VAL A 4 -1.68 -4.65 -4.12
CA VAL A 4 -1.09 -3.77 -5.12
C VAL A 4 -0.70 -2.42 -4.51
N THR A 5 -1.55 -1.85 -3.65
CA THR A 5 -1.24 -0.62 -2.91
C THR A 5 0.01 -0.79 -2.05
N HIS A 6 0.13 -1.90 -1.31
CA HIS A 6 1.31 -2.17 -0.50
C HIS A 6 2.54 -2.45 -1.36
N GLY A 7 2.40 -3.18 -2.46
CA GLY A 7 3.48 -3.37 -3.42
C GLY A 7 4.01 -2.05 -3.98
N ALA A 8 3.12 -1.11 -4.34
CA ALA A 8 3.50 0.23 -4.77
C ALA A 8 4.26 1.00 -3.67
N ALA A 9 3.74 0.96 -2.45
CA ALA A 9 4.34 1.61 -1.30
C ALA A 9 5.74 1.06 -0.96
N GLU A 10 5.90 -0.26 -0.93
CA GLU A 10 7.17 -0.93 -0.64
C GLU A 10 8.19 -0.73 -1.76
N LEU A 11 7.75 -0.79 -3.02
CA LEU A 11 8.57 -0.46 -4.16
C LEU A 11 9.19 0.93 -4.02
N LEU A 12 8.35 1.95 -3.82
CA LEU A 12 8.81 3.34 -3.73
C LEU A 12 9.74 3.54 -2.52
N ALA A 13 9.42 2.93 -1.39
CA ALA A 13 10.26 3.01 -0.19
C ALA A 13 11.63 2.37 -0.43
N LEU A 14 11.67 1.19 -1.06
CA LEU A 14 12.91 0.49 -1.37
C LEU A 14 13.74 1.26 -2.42
N ALA A 15 13.11 1.75 -3.48
CA ALA A 15 13.78 2.57 -4.50
C ALA A 15 14.44 3.81 -3.88
N GLY A 16 13.71 4.52 -3.01
CA GLY A 16 14.24 5.66 -2.24
C GLY A 16 15.41 5.27 -1.34
N ALA A 17 15.31 4.16 -0.61
CA ALA A 17 16.38 3.68 0.26
C ALA A 17 17.65 3.26 -0.51
N LEU A 18 17.49 2.73 -1.73
CA LEU A 18 18.59 2.34 -2.60
C LEU A 18 19.17 3.51 -3.41
N GLY A 19 18.55 4.68 -3.40
CA GLY A 19 18.92 5.81 -4.25
C GLY A 19 18.72 5.54 -5.75
N VAL A 20 17.77 4.65 -6.08
CA VAL A 20 17.44 4.27 -7.46
C VAL A 20 16.17 4.99 -7.90
N ASP A 21 16.13 5.39 -9.17
CA ASP A 21 14.94 5.97 -9.77
C ASP A 21 13.79 4.94 -9.84
N PRO A 22 12.65 5.16 -9.16
CA PRO A 22 11.52 4.24 -9.21
C PRO A 22 10.92 4.09 -10.61
N ASP A 23 11.11 5.04 -11.54
CA ASP A 23 10.62 4.93 -12.92
C ASP A 23 11.24 3.74 -13.65
N ARG A 24 12.45 3.30 -13.28
CA ARG A 24 13.07 2.10 -13.83
C ARG A 24 12.24 0.84 -13.61
N PHE A 25 11.54 0.74 -12.48
CA PHE A 25 10.63 -0.38 -12.25
C PHE A 25 9.47 -0.37 -13.23
N PHE A 26 8.87 0.81 -13.46
CA PHE A 26 7.74 0.98 -14.37
C PHE A 26 8.14 0.74 -15.83
N GLU A 27 9.34 1.16 -16.23
CA GLU A 27 9.93 0.81 -17.54
C GLU A 27 10.05 -0.71 -17.74
N VAL A 28 10.52 -1.44 -16.72
CA VAL A 28 10.73 -2.89 -16.79
C VAL A 28 9.42 -3.67 -16.92
N ILE A 29 8.37 -3.25 -16.21
CA ILE A 29 7.08 -3.94 -16.29
C ILE A 29 6.23 -3.51 -17.48
N GLY A 30 6.59 -2.40 -18.15
CA GLY A 30 5.80 -1.75 -19.20
C GLY A 30 5.33 -2.70 -20.31
N GLY A 31 4.02 -2.66 -20.60
CA GLY A 31 3.36 -3.55 -21.58
C GLY A 31 3.25 -5.01 -21.14
N GLY A 32 3.75 -5.36 -19.94
CA GLY A 32 3.69 -6.69 -19.35
C GLY A 32 2.46 -6.91 -18.45
N PRO A 33 2.30 -8.12 -17.89
CA PRO A 33 1.12 -8.49 -17.09
C PRO A 33 1.00 -7.77 -15.75
N LEU A 34 2.08 -7.12 -15.28
CA LEU A 34 2.09 -6.33 -14.05
C LEU A 34 1.87 -4.83 -14.30
N ASP A 35 1.86 -4.41 -15.57
CA ASP A 35 1.63 -3.02 -15.98
C ASP A 35 0.14 -2.65 -15.86
N MET A 36 -0.29 -2.44 -14.63
CA MET A 36 -1.68 -2.17 -14.31
C MET A 36 -1.89 -0.70 -13.93
N GLY A 37 -2.88 -0.05 -14.53
CA GLY A 37 -3.16 1.37 -14.27
C GLY A 37 -3.40 1.70 -12.79
N TYR A 38 -3.92 0.74 -12.00
CA TYR A 38 -4.10 0.92 -10.56
C TYR A 38 -2.77 1.04 -9.79
N LEU A 39 -1.72 0.31 -10.22
CA LEU A 39 -0.40 0.36 -9.62
C LEU A 39 0.25 1.73 -9.84
N HIS A 40 0.23 2.20 -11.10
CA HIS A 40 0.67 3.56 -11.46
C HIS A 40 -0.08 4.62 -10.65
N ALA A 41 -1.40 4.56 -10.62
CA ALA A 41 -2.22 5.52 -9.89
C ALA A 41 -1.85 5.60 -8.40
N LYS A 42 -1.62 4.46 -7.72
CA LYS A 42 -1.22 4.46 -6.31
C LYS A 42 0.20 4.94 -6.09
N ALA A 43 1.13 4.58 -6.97
CA ALA A 43 2.51 5.07 -6.89
C ALA A 43 2.57 6.59 -7.08
N ASP A 44 1.82 7.13 -8.04
CA ASP A 44 1.78 8.57 -8.32
C ASP A 44 1.23 9.39 -7.17
N LEU A 45 0.21 8.90 -6.46
CA LEU A 45 -0.30 9.59 -5.27
C LEU A 45 0.79 9.77 -4.21
N VAL A 46 1.62 8.75 -4.00
CA VAL A 46 2.74 8.79 -3.04
C VAL A 46 3.84 9.73 -3.56
N ARG A 47 4.27 9.56 -4.81
CA ARG A 47 5.34 10.37 -5.43
C ARG A 47 5.02 11.86 -5.46
N GLN A 48 3.76 12.21 -5.73
CA GLN A 48 3.29 13.59 -5.81
C GLN A 48 2.88 14.16 -4.45
N GLY A 49 2.91 13.36 -3.38
CA GLY A 49 2.42 13.77 -2.04
C GLY A 49 0.92 14.07 -2.01
N ARG A 50 0.15 13.57 -2.98
CA ARG A 50 -1.29 13.86 -3.16
C ARG A 50 -2.17 12.85 -2.42
N LEU A 51 -1.82 12.60 -1.16
CA LEU A 51 -2.52 11.63 -0.32
C LEU A 51 -3.78 12.19 0.37
N SER A 52 -4.05 13.49 0.19
CA SER A 52 -5.25 14.18 0.69
C SER A 52 -5.91 15.01 -0.43
N PRO A 53 -7.25 15.00 -0.56
CA PRO A 53 -8.19 14.16 0.19
C PRO A 53 -8.02 12.68 -0.16
N ALA A 54 -8.29 11.80 0.80
CA ALA A 54 -8.20 10.36 0.58
C ALA A 54 -9.27 9.91 -0.41
N SER A 55 -8.87 9.18 -1.46
CA SER A 55 -9.84 8.43 -2.26
C SER A 55 -10.37 7.23 -1.45
N PHE A 56 -9.48 6.60 -0.68
CA PHE A 56 -9.85 5.59 0.30
C PHE A 56 -8.88 5.63 1.48
N ALA A 57 -9.38 5.97 2.69
CA ALA A 57 -8.52 6.25 3.84
C ALA A 57 -7.79 5.02 4.40
N VAL A 58 -6.60 5.22 4.97
CA VAL A 58 -5.80 4.19 5.65
C VAL A 58 -6.60 3.49 6.75
N GLU A 59 -7.28 4.24 7.62
CA GLU A 59 -8.08 3.65 8.72
C GLU A 59 -9.22 2.78 8.20
N THR A 60 -9.88 3.22 7.12
CA THR A 60 -10.94 2.44 6.46
C THR A 60 -10.36 1.16 5.86
N ALA A 61 -9.21 1.24 5.19
CA ALA A 61 -8.52 0.09 4.61
C ALA A 61 -8.01 -0.88 5.67
N GLU A 62 -7.50 -0.39 6.80
CA GLU A 62 -7.11 -1.22 7.95
C GLU A 62 -8.30 -2.02 8.46
N LYS A 63 -9.41 -1.33 8.73
CA LYS A 63 -10.64 -1.93 9.25
C LYS A 63 -11.16 -3.00 8.28
N ASP A 64 -11.24 -2.70 6.98
CA ASP A 64 -11.69 -3.67 5.97
C ASP A 64 -10.74 -4.88 5.87
N ALA A 65 -9.41 -4.67 5.92
CA ALA A 65 -8.44 -5.76 5.91
C ALA A 65 -8.60 -6.69 7.13
N ARG A 66 -8.86 -6.13 8.33
CA ARG A 66 -9.13 -6.93 9.53
C ARG A 66 -10.43 -7.72 9.43
N LEU A 67 -11.49 -7.14 8.88
CA LEU A 67 -12.76 -7.84 8.64
C LEU A 67 -12.57 -9.02 7.66
N ILE A 68 -11.77 -8.84 6.61
CA ILE A 68 -11.44 -9.90 5.66
C ILE A 68 -10.65 -11.03 6.34
N VAL A 69 -9.67 -10.69 7.17
CA VAL A 69 -8.88 -11.69 7.92
C VAL A 69 -9.76 -12.48 8.89
N ALA A 70 -10.65 -11.80 9.62
CA ALA A 70 -11.58 -12.45 10.54
C ALA A 70 -12.52 -13.40 9.78
N ALA A 71 -13.12 -12.96 8.68
CA ALA A 71 -13.98 -13.80 7.84
C ALA A 71 -13.23 -15.03 7.29
N GLY A 72 -11.96 -14.87 6.90
CA GLY A 72 -11.11 -15.98 6.49
C GLY A 72 -10.93 -16.99 7.62
N ALA A 73 -10.58 -16.52 8.81
CA ALA A 73 -10.40 -17.38 9.99
C ALA A 73 -11.68 -18.18 10.33
N ASP A 74 -12.85 -17.53 10.32
CA ASP A 74 -14.15 -18.15 10.59
C ASP A 74 -14.50 -19.27 9.58
N HIS A 75 -13.91 -19.23 8.38
CA HIS A 75 -14.14 -20.20 7.31
C HIS A 75 -12.93 -21.11 7.04
N GLY A 76 -11.93 -21.12 7.93
CA GLY A 76 -10.73 -21.97 7.79
C GLY A 76 -9.81 -21.58 6.64
N VAL A 77 -9.91 -20.34 6.13
CA VAL A 77 -9.05 -19.80 5.07
C VAL A 77 -8.02 -18.84 5.66
N ARG A 78 -6.75 -19.16 5.46
CA ARG A 78 -5.63 -18.31 5.88
C ARG A 78 -5.29 -17.28 4.79
N LEU A 79 -5.17 -16.02 5.18
CA LEU A 79 -4.92 -14.89 4.27
C LEU A 79 -3.68 -14.09 4.68
N ASP A 80 -2.50 -14.69 4.54
CA ASP A 80 -1.24 -14.11 5.06
C ASP A 80 -0.95 -12.70 4.53
N VAL A 81 -1.18 -12.47 3.24
CA VAL A 81 -0.95 -11.15 2.61
C VAL A 81 -1.88 -10.09 3.17
N VAL A 82 -3.14 -10.43 3.45
CA VAL A 82 -4.12 -9.48 4.01
C VAL A 82 -3.79 -9.18 5.47
N ALA A 83 -3.39 -10.20 6.24
CA ALA A 83 -2.96 -10.03 7.63
C ALA A 83 -1.73 -9.12 7.74
N ALA A 84 -0.72 -9.32 6.89
CA ALA A 84 0.45 -8.45 6.82
C ALA A 84 0.08 -7.02 6.40
N GLY A 85 -0.83 -6.88 5.43
CA GLY A 85 -1.33 -5.58 4.98
C GLY A 85 -2.09 -4.80 6.06
N ALA A 86 -2.94 -5.49 6.84
CA ALA A 86 -3.64 -4.89 7.98
C ALA A 86 -2.67 -4.30 9.00
N GLU A 87 -1.59 -5.03 9.31
CA GLU A 87 -0.56 -4.57 10.23
C GLU A 87 0.25 -3.39 9.67
N ARG A 88 0.47 -3.37 8.35
CA ARG A 88 1.09 -2.23 7.67
C ARG A 88 0.23 -0.97 7.74
N PHE A 89 -1.08 -1.08 7.50
CA PHE A 89 -1.99 0.06 7.66
C PHE A 89 -2.04 0.56 9.10
N ARG A 90 -2.10 -0.35 10.08
CA ARG A 90 -2.06 0.00 11.51
C ARG A 90 -0.85 0.87 11.85
N ARG A 91 0.34 0.53 11.34
CA ARG A 91 1.56 1.34 11.55
C ARG A 91 1.46 2.72 10.91
N ALA A 92 0.97 2.81 9.67
CA ALA A 92 0.79 4.10 9.01
C ALA A 92 -0.22 4.99 9.74
N ALA A 93 -1.33 4.43 10.22
CA ALA A 93 -2.31 5.14 11.04
C ALA A 93 -1.68 5.65 12.35
N ALA A 94 -0.92 4.80 13.05
CA ALA A 94 -0.21 5.17 14.28
C ALA A 94 0.84 6.29 14.08
N GLN A 95 1.34 6.47 12.86
CA GLN A 95 2.23 7.56 12.47
C GLN A 95 1.48 8.86 12.10
N GLY A 96 0.14 8.89 12.20
CA GLY A 96 -0.67 10.07 11.89
C GLY A 96 -1.21 10.12 10.47
N HIS A 97 -1.06 9.05 9.68
CA HIS A 97 -1.52 8.99 8.29
C HIS A 97 -2.91 8.35 8.11
N GLY A 98 -3.68 8.19 9.20
CA GLY A 98 -4.95 7.46 9.19
C GLY A 98 -6.01 8.02 8.22
N GLY A 99 -6.10 9.34 8.13
CA GLY A 99 -7.04 10.05 7.23
C GLY A 99 -6.54 10.25 5.79
N GLN A 100 -5.34 9.77 5.46
CA GLN A 100 -4.77 9.87 4.11
C GLN A 100 -5.17 8.67 3.25
N ASP A 101 -5.03 8.79 1.93
CA ASP A 101 -5.25 7.67 1.01
C ASP A 101 -4.40 6.46 1.42
N MET A 102 -4.91 5.25 1.21
CA MET A 102 -4.22 3.99 1.51
C MET A 102 -2.81 3.86 0.89
N GLY A 103 -2.46 4.65 -0.14
CA GLY A 103 -1.08 4.82 -0.60
C GLY A 103 -0.11 5.28 0.50
N ALA A 104 -0.59 5.97 1.53
CA ALA A 104 0.15 6.39 2.71
C ALA A 104 0.67 5.21 3.56
N SER A 105 0.29 3.96 3.24
CA SER A 105 1.00 2.78 3.74
C SER A 105 2.49 2.78 3.36
N TYR A 106 2.94 3.65 2.45
CA TYR A 106 4.35 4.00 2.23
C TYR A 106 5.08 4.36 3.52
N TYR A 107 4.51 5.21 4.37
CA TYR A 107 5.17 5.69 5.59
C TYR A 107 5.45 4.57 6.61
N ALA A 108 4.65 3.50 6.59
CA ALA A 108 4.87 2.31 7.41
C ALA A 108 6.14 1.50 7.06
N SER A 109 6.90 1.87 6.02
CA SER A 109 8.25 1.35 5.72
C SER A 109 9.33 1.96 6.63
N PHE A 110 9.05 3.08 7.29
CA PHE A 110 10.04 3.81 8.07
C PHE A 110 9.69 3.80 9.56
N THR A 111 10.72 3.85 10.40
CA THR A 111 10.56 4.10 11.83
C THR A 111 10.14 5.56 12.03
N PRO A 112 9.21 5.86 12.96
CA PRO A 112 8.86 7.24 13.31
C PRO A 112 10.05 8.09 13.76
#